data_AF-A0A376FCG6-F1
#
_entry.id   AF-A0A376FCG6-F1
#
_cell.length_a   1.000
_cell.length_b   1.000
_cell.length_c   1.000
_cell.angle_alpha   90.00
_cell.angle_beta   90.00
_cell.angle_gamma   90.00
#
_symmetry.space_group_name_H-M   'P 1'
#
loop_
_entity.id
_entity.type
_entity.pdbx_description
1 polymer ?
#
loop_
_entity_poly.entity_id
_entity_poly.type
_entity_poly.pdbx_seq_one_letter_code
_entity_poly.pdbx_strand_id
1 'polypeptide(L)' 'METLAAINRWLAKQHVVTWCVYDEGEMWCANAFYYYDPERRGFLCHE' A
#
# COMPACT_ATOMS: atom_id res chain seq x y z
N MET A 1 -12.41 5.00 15.84
CA MET A 1 -11.53 6.10 15.36
C MET A 1 -10.05 5.77 15.53
N GLU A 2 -9.65 5.07 16.60
CA GLU A 2 -8.26 4.62 16.86
C GLU A 2 -7.62 3.74 15.77
N THR A 3 -8.41 2.86 15.12
CA THR A 3 -7.90 1.90 14.12
C THR A 3 -7.30 2.59 12.89
N LEU A 4 -7.96 3.65 12.38
CA LEU A 4 -7.48 4.43 11.23
C LEU A 4 -6.18 5.16 11.56
N ALA A 5 -6.08 5.72 12.77
CA ALA A 5 -4.85 6.37 13.23
C ALA A 5 -3.69 5.37 13.36
N ALA A 6 -3.96 4.15 13.82
CA ALA A 6 -2.96 3.09 13.89
C ALA A 6 -2.49 2.64 12.50
N ILE A 7 -3.42 2.48 11.54
CA ILE A 7 -3.11 2.14 10.14
C ILE A 7 -2.25 3.23 9.50
N ASN A 8 -2.63 4.51 9.64
CA ASN A 8 -1.86 5.62 9.06
C ASN A 8 -0.43 5.67 9.64
N ARG A 9 -0.26 5.44 10.95
CA ARG A 9 1.07 5.37 11.57
C ARG A 9 1.91 4.19 11.08
N TRP A 10 1.27 3.08 10.73
CA TRP A 10 1.97 1.90 10.18
C TRP A 10 2.40 2.15 8.73
N LEU A 11 1.49 2.69 7.91
CA LEU A 11 1.76 3.03 6.50
C LEU A 11 2.87 4.08 6.37
N ALA A 12 2.95 5.04 7.30
CA ALA A 12 4.03 6.02 7.32
C ALA A 12 5.42 5.43 7.66
N LYS A 13 5.50 4.21 8.20
CA LYS A 13 6.78 3.58 8.62
C LYS A 13 7.32 2.55 7.63
N GLN A 14 6.44 1.87 6.89
CA GLN A 14 6.82 0.81 5.96
C GLN A 14 6.78 1.33 4.54
N HIS A 15 7.86 1.20 3.78
CA HIS A 15 7.96 1.75 2.41
C HIS A 15 7.71 0.72 1.31
N VAL A 16 7.53 -0.57 1.63
CA VAL A 16 7.31 -1.64 0.67
C VAL A 16 5.95 -2.27 0.90
N VAL A 17 5.21 -2.46 -0.18
CA VAL A 17 3.96 -3.23 -0.21
C VAL A 17 4.06 -4.30 -1.29
N THR A 18 3.34 -5.41 -1.08
CA THR A 18 3.11 -6.40 -2.11
C THR A 18 1.73 -6.15 -2.70
N TRP A 19 1.67 -5.81 -3.98
CA TRP A 19 0.44 -5.67 -4.74
C TRP A 19 0.12 -6.99 -5.40
N CYS A 20 -1.01 -7.58 -5.04
CA CYS A 20 -1.49 -8.79 -5.67
C CYS A 20 -2.72 -8.47 -6.52
N VAL A 21 -2.65 -8.77 -7.81
CA VAL A 21 -3.77 -8.71 -8.73
C VAL A 21 -4.15 -10.13 -9.13
N TYR A 22 -5.44 -10.33 -9.37
CA TYR A 22 -5.98 -11.61 -9.80
C TYR A 22 -6.72 -11.40 -11.12
N ASP A 23 -6.40 -12.23 -12.10
CA ASP A 23 -7.07 -12.23 -13.39
C ASP A 23 -7.13 -13.66 -13.94
N GLU A 24 -8.30 -14.06 -14.44
CA GLU A 24 -8.55 -15.35 -15.11
C GLU A 24 -7.99 -16.62 -14.42
N GLY A 25 -7.96 -16.68 -13.08
CA GLY A 25 -7.44 -17.86 -12.37
C GLY A 25 -5.97 -17.75 -11.97
N GLU A 26 -5.27 -16.72 -12.42
CA GLU A 26 -3.88 -16.46 -12.08
C GLU A 26 -3.76 -15.28 -11.09
N MET A 27 -2.78 -15.40 -10.20
CA MET A 27 -2.47 -14.35 -9.22
C MET A 27 -1.05 -13.85 -9.45
N TRP A 28 -0.94 -12.55 -9.66
CA TRP A 28 0.32 -11.86 -9.88
C TRP A 28 0.59 -10.97 -8.69
N CYS A 29 1.72 -11.19 -8.02
CA CYS A 29 2.14 -10.34 -6.91
C CYS A 29 3.46 -9.64 -7.25
N ALA A 30 3.48 -8.32 -7.14
CA ALA A 30 4.68 -7.50 -7.32
C ALA A 30 4.97 -6.72 -6.04
N ASN A 31 6.25 -6.63 -5.68
CA ASN A 31 6.68 -5.77 -4.58
C ASN A 31 7.01 -4.39 -5.13
N ALA A 32 6.48 -3.35 -4.51
CA ALA A 32 6.73 -1.99 -4.92
C ALA A 32 7.01 -1.10 -3.71
N PHE A 33 7.89 -0.13 -3.92
CA PHE A 33 8.03 0.97 -2.98
C PHE A 33 6.89 1.95 -3.17
N TYR A 34 6.37 2.49 -2.07
CA TYR A 34 5.31 3.49 -2.11
C TYR A 34 5.62 4.68 -1.23
N TYR A 35 5.13 5.84 -1.65
CA TYR A 35 5.00 7.00 -0.78
C TYR A 35 3.57 7.06 -0.23
N TYR A 36 3.45 7.14 1.11
CA TYR A 36 2.17 7.27 1.78
C TYR A 36 1.82 8.73 2.03
N ASP A 37 0.73 9.20 1.43
CA ASP A 37 0.15 10.50 1.71
C ASP A 37 -1.15 10.32 2.53
N PRO A 38 -1.18 10.70 3.82
CA PRO A 38 -2.36 10.57 4.67
C PRO A 38 -3.52 11.51 4.27
N GLU A 39 -3.25 12.60 3.56
CA GLU A 39 -4.29 13.52 3.08
C GLU A 39 -4.96 12.97 1.81
N ARG A 40 -4.18 12.38 0.89
CA ARG A 40 -4.69 11.76 -0.34
C ARG A 40 -5.17 10.32 -0.16
N ARG A 41 -4.82 9.66 0.95
CA ARG A 41 -5.09 8.24 1.23
C ARG A 41 -4.73 7.32 0.05
N GLY A 42 -3.69 7.68 -0.67
CA GLY A 42 -3.27 7.01 -1.90
C GLY A 42 -1.86 6.44 -1.76
N PHE A 43 -1.60 5.38 -2.53
CA PHE A 43 -0.27 4.81 -2.70
C PHE A 43 0.27 5.32 -4.03
N LEU A 44 1.37 6.09 -4.01
CA LEU A 44 2.08 6.43 -5.24
C LEU A 44 3.20 5.40 -5.43
N CYS A 45 3.05 4.50 -6.40
CA CYS A 45 4.17 3.68 -6.86
C CYS A 45 5.04 4.53 -7.79
N HIS A 46 6.33 4.62 -7.48
CA HIS A 46 7.32 5.08 -8.43
C HIS A 46 7.92 3.84 -9.08
N GLU A 47 7.87 3.77 -10.42
CA GLU A 47 8.56 2.73 -11.20
C GLU A 47 10.08 2.88 -11.11
#